data_AF-A0A661YF99-F1
#
_entry.id   AF-A0A661YF99-F1
#
_cell.length_a   1.000
_cell.length_b   1.000
_cell.length_c   1.000
_cell.angle_alpha   90.00
_cell.angle_beta   90.00
_cell.angle_gamma   90.00
#
_symmetry.space_group_name_H-M   'P 1'
#
loop_
_entity.id
_entity.type
_entity.pdbx_description
1 polymer ?
#
loop_
_entity_poly.entity_id
_entity_poly.type
_entity_poly.pdbx_seq_one_letter_code
_entity_poly.pdbx_strand_id
1 'polypeptide(L)'
;MIETTIRSHAAQAINVLYSANVAPEHVIIQKTRKDFEGDFTINIFPFLKISREKPDVTAEKIGNYLLEQIPELENFNIIKGFLNIVVSDSFWTGFLSEKYMDKMFGKQEKSSGRPVVIEFSSPNTNKPLHLGHIRNNLIGWSVAEILKANGNVVVKVNLVNDRGIHICKSMLAWEKWFRDTSPDSANTKGDKLVGECYVRFDQELKKEVAGLVADGMSKDDAEKSAPLMAAAQEMLQKWEDNDTSVRELWSTMNSWVYQGFDLTYDRLGIAFDKVYYESDTYLLGKQIVQEGLKMGILFQEDDGSIWADLTGDGLDKKILQRADGTSVYMTQDIGTAQLRYDEYQPQKLLYVVGNEQNYHFDVLKLILGKLGRKWAEDIVHVSYGMVELPHGKMKSREGTVVDADELMDDM
;
A
#
# COMPACT_ATOMS: atom_id res chain seq x y z
N MET A 1 25.48 11.09 13.61
CA MET A 1 24.75 11.21 14.91
C MET A 1 25.58 10.53 15.98
N ILE A 2 25.49 10.96 17.25
CA ILE A 2 26.30 10.42 18.36
C ILE A 2 26.16 8.90 18.51
N GLU A 3 24.97 8.34 18.24
CA GLU A 3 24.73 6.90 18.24
C GLU A 3 25.67 6.14 17.29
N THR A 4 25.92 6.67 16.08
CA THR A 4 26.83 6.08 15.11
C THR A 4 28.28 6.09 15.63
N THR A 5 28.67 7.19 16.28
CA THR A 5 29.99 7.33 16.92
C THR A 5 30.17 6.31 18.04
N ILE A 6 29.18 6.18 18.94
CA ILE A 6 29.17 5.20 20.02
C ILE A 6 29.29 3.78 19.44
N ARG A 7 28.51 3.47 18.41
CA ARG A 7 28.51 2.15 17.76
C ARG A 7 29.87 1.78 17.19
N SER A 8 30.50 2.72 16.47
CA SER A 8 31.82 2.52 15.87
C SER A 8 32.89 2.28 16.94
N HIS A 9 32.93 3.12 17.98
CA HIS A 9 33.92 2.99 19.06
C HIS A 9 33.67 1.77 19.93
N ALA A 10 32.42 1.33 20.12
CA ALA A 10 32.14 0.10 20.85
C ALA A 10 32.66 -1.14 20.11
N ALA A 11 32.51 -1.19 18.77
CA ALA A 11 33.11 -2.23 17.95
C ALA A 11 34.64 -2.19 18.03
N GLN A 12 35.24 -0.99 17.96
CA GLN A 12 36.68 -0.82 18.13
C GLN A 12 37.16 -1.24 19.52
N ALA A 13 36.41 -0.93 20.59
CA ALA A 13 36.71 -1.37 21.95
C ALA A 13 36.82 -2.90 22.01
N ILE A 14 35.85 -3.60 21.45
CA ILE A 14 35.85 -5.08 21.42
C ILE A 14 37.05 -5.60 20.63
N ASN A 15 37.38 -4.98 19.50
CA ASN A 15 38.50 -5.38 18.64
C ASN A 15 39.85 -5.17 19.33
N VAL A 16 40.03 -4.03 20.01
CA VAL A 16 41.28 -3.68 20.71
C VAL A 16 41.45 -4.49 22.00
N LEU A 17 40.40 -4.57 22.82
CA LEU A 17 40.46 -5.21 24.14
C LEU A 17 40.58 -6.74 24.05
N TYR A 18 40.00 -7.34 23.00
CA TYR A 18 39.88 -8.80 22.89
C TYR A 18 40.47 -9.38 21.60
N SER A 19 41.19 -8.58 20.80
CA SER A 19 41.79 -9.02 19.52
C SER A 19 40.78 -9.68 18.59
N ALA A 20 39.62 -9.02 18.43
CA ALA A 20 38.49 -9.51 17.66
C ALA A 20 38.32 -8.75 16.33
N ASN A 21 37.39 -9.23 15.50
CA ASN A 21 36.96 -8.53 14.28
C ASN A 21 35.43 -8.41 14.25
N VAL A 22 34.93 -7.48 15.04
CA VAL A 22 33.53 -7.09 15.12
C VAL A 22 33.32 -5.84 14.29
N ALA A 23 32.40 -5.91 13.33
CA ALA A 23 31.96 -4.77 12.56
C ALA A 23 30.93 -3.93 13.35
N PRO A 24 30.85 -2.60 13.16
CA PRO A 24 29.90 -1.74 13.86
C PRO A 24 28.44 -2.20 13.78
N GLU A 25 28.03 -2.81 12.68
CA GLU A 25 26.66 -3.28 12.44
C GLU A 25 26.24 -4.39 13.40
N HIS A 26 27.21 -5.13 13.95
CA HIS A 26 26.96 -6.17 14.97
C HIS A 26 26.77 -5.61 16.37
N VAL A 27 27.08 -4.33 16.60
CA VAL A 27 26.81 -3.65 17.87
C VAL A 27 25.40 -3.10 17.86
N ILE A 28 24.53 -3.76 18.63
CA ILE A 28 23.14 -3.36 18.79
C ILE A 28 23.06 -2.28 19.88
N ILE A 29 22.65 -1.08 19.47
CA ILE A 29 22.33 0.04 20.35
C ILE A 29 20.82 0.23 20.39
N GLN A 30 20.28 0.50 21.58
CA GLN A 30 18.89 0.85 21.80
C GLN A 30 18.80 2.11 22.66
N LYS A 31 17.65 2.78 22.67
CA LYS A 31 17.39 3.81 23.67
C LYS A 31 17.30 3.15 25.05
N THR A 32 17.95 3.76 26.05
CA THR A 32 17.85 3.30 27.43
C THR A 32 16.40 3.37 27.89
N ARG A 33 15.97 2.37 28.68
CA ARG A 33 14.62 2.37 29.25
C ARG A 33 14.51 3.51 30.26
N LYS A 34 13.34 4.17 30.30
CA LYS A 34 13.09 5.33 31.19
C LYS A 34 13.31 5.05 32.68
N ASP A 35 13.27 3.78 33.09
CA ASP A 35 13.48 3.36 34.49
C ASP A 35 14.97 3.34 34.89
N PHE A 36 15.88 3.52 33.93
CA PHE A 36 17.32 3.49 34.12
C PHE A 36 17.96 4.79 33.64
N GLU A 37 19.07 5.14 34.27
CA GLU A 37 19.88 6.29 33.88
C GLU A 37 20.65 5.99 32.58
N GLY A 38 20.69 6.96 31.67
CA GLY A 38 21.41 6.89 30.39
C GLY A 38 20.52 7.16 29.18
N ASP A 39 21.15 7.39 28.04
CA ASP A 39 20.51 7.71 26.76
C ASP A 39 20.49 6.50 25.82
N PHE A 40 21.59 5.75 25.80
CA PHE A 40 21.80 4.60 24.92
C PHE A 40 22.24 3.36 25.70
N THR A 41 21.72 2.20 25.33
CA THR A 41 22.10 0.90 25.90
C THR A 41 22.77 0.03 24.85
N ILE A 42 23.93 -0.54 25.19
CA ILE A 42 24.60 -1.59 24.42
C ILE A 42 24.32 -2.94 25.07
N ASN A 43 23.85 -3.89 24.26
CA ASN A 43 23.71 -5.29 24.67
C ASN A 43 25.07 -6.00 24.58
N ILE A 44 25.63 -6.42 25.72
CA ILE A 44 26.97 -7.02 25.81
C ILE A 44 26.95 -8.54 25.60
N PHE A 45 25.80 -9.20 25.74
CA PHE A 45 25.68 -10.66 25.66
C PHE A 45 26.26 -11.28 24.37
N PRO A 46 26.08 -10.69 23.16
CA PRO A 46 26.69 -11.22 21.94
C PRO A 46 28.22 -11.32 21.99
N PHE A 47 28.88 -10.52 22.84
CA PHE A 47 30.34 -10.41 22.89
C PHE A 47 30.99 -11.28 23.98
N LEU A 48 30.22 -11.94 24.83
CA LEU A 48 30.76 -12.73 25.96
C LEU A 48 31.60 -13.93 25.52
N LYS A 49 31.28 -14.51 24.36
CA LYS A 49 32.09 -15.59 23.76
C LYS A 49 33.46 -15.08 23.31
N ILE A 50 33.54 -13.80 22.95
CA ILE A 50 34.77 -13.12 22.51
C ILE A 50 35.57 -12.71 23.75
N SER A 51 34.93 -12.00 24.69
CA SER A 51 35.61 -11.50 25.89
C SER A 51 36.06 -12.60 26.84
N ARG A 52 35.31 -13.71 26.89
CA ARG A 52 35.49 -14.81 27.87
C ARG A 52 35.45 -14.31 29.32
N GLU A 53 34.74 -13.22 29.54
CA GLU A 53 34.59 -12.54 30.82
C GLU A 53 33.13 -12.53 31.27
N LYS A 54 32.91 -12.14 32.54
CA LYS A 54 31.54 -11.92 33.04
C LYS A 54 30.91 -10.71 32.31
N PRO A 55 29.58 -10.68 32.17
CA PRO A 55 28.87 -9.57 31.51
C PRO A 55 29.26 -8.20 32.03
N ASP A 56 29.27 -8.03 33.35
CA ASP A 56 29.53 -6.73 33.95
C ASP A 56 30.99 -6.29 33.76
N VAL A 57 31.95 -7.21 33.78
CA VAL A 57 33.37 -6.91 33.51
C VAL A 57 33.58 -6.51 32.05
N THR A 58 32.92 -7.20 31.13
CA THR A 58 32.98 -6.86 29.69
C THR A 58 32.36 -5.49 29.44
N ALA A 59 31.19 -5.23 30.06
CA ALA A 59 30.50 -3.96 29.97
C ALA A 59 31.34 -2.80 30.54
N GLU A 60 31.99 -3.01 31.69
CA GLU A 60 32.83 -2.01 32.34
C GLU A 60 34.04 -1.63 31.48
N LYS A 61 34.75 -2.61 30.91
CA LYS A 61 35.89 -2.34 30.02
C LYS A 61 35.48 -1.57 28.76
N ILE A 62 34.36 -1.97 28.14
CA ILE A 62 33.84 -1.26 26.96
C ILE A 62 33.37 0.15 27.35
N GLY A 63 32.66 0.31 28.46
CA GLY A 63 32.21 1.61 28.98
C GLY A 63 33.37 2.57 29.24
N ASN A 64 34.41 2.10 29.94
CA ASN A 64 35.61 2.90 30.20
C ASN A 64 36.32 3.32 28.90
N TYR A 65 36.47 2.38 27.95
CA TYR A 65 37.03 2.70 26.65
C TYR A 65 36.20 3.77 25.91
N LEU A 66 34.87 3.67 25.96
CA LEU A 66 33.99 4.66 25.33
C LEU A 66 34.14 6.05 25.98
N LEU A 67 34.21 6.15 27.31
CA LEU A 67 34.46 7.42 27.99
C LEU A 67 35.82 8.03 27.62
N GLU A 68 36.85 7.19 27.43
CA GLU A 68 38.17 7.65 27.02
C GLU A 68 38.20 8.16 25.56
N GLN A 69 37.43 7.54 24.67
CA GLN A 69 37.45 7.85 23.23
C GLN A 69 36.41 8.90 22.79
N ILE A 70 35.34 9.09 23.56
CA ILE A 70 34.22 9.97 23.19
C ILE A 70 34.03 11.04 24.28
N PRO A 71 34.60 12.25 24.09
CA PRO A 71 34.51 13.35 25.06
C PRO A 71 33.08 13.80 25.40
N GLU A 72 32.13 13.53 24.50
CA GLU A 72 30.72 13.87 24.66
C GLU A 72 30.00 12.96 25.68
N LEU A 73 30.59 11.84 26.09
CA LEU A 73 30.02 10.95 27.09
C LEU A 73 30.38 11.41 28.51
N GLU A 74 29.39 11.44 29.39
CA GLU A 74 29.56 11.86 30.78
C GLU A 74 29.87 10.69 31.70
N ASN A 75 29.12 9.59 31.56
CA ASN A 75 29.27 8.42 32.39
C ASN A 75 28.65 7.17 31.74
N PHE A 76 28.76 6.02 32.39
CA PHE A 76 27.97 4.84 32.09
C PHE A 76 27.56 4.11 33.38
N ASN A 77 26.54 3.27 33.28
CA ASN A 77 26.17 2.32 34.33
C ASN A 77 25.87 0.95 33.72
N ILE A 78 25.92 -0.08 34.56
CA ILE A 78 25.77 -1.46 34.14
C ILE A 78 24.61 -2.09 34.90
N ILE A 79 23.66 -2.66 34.17
CA ILE A 79 22.52 -3.35 34.74
C ILE A 79 22.42 -4.72 34.10
N LYS A 80 22.88 -5.76 34.81
CA LYS A 80 22.77 -7.17 34.37
C LYS A 80 23.31 -7.41 32.95
N GLY A 81 24.52 -6.91 32.64
CA GLY A 81 25.12 -7.04 31.31
C GLY A 81 24.57 -6.11 30.21
N PHE A 82 23.74 -5.13 30.58
CA PHE A 82 23.38 -4.01 29.71
C PHE A 82 24.22 -2.79 30.11
N LEU A 83 25.01 -2.29 29.16
CA LEU A 83 25.84 -1.09 29.33
C LEU A 83 25.01 0.13 28.92
N ASN A 84 24.55 0.91 29.91
CA ASN A 84 23.81 2.14 29.69
C ASN A 84 24.77 3.32 29.70
N ILE A 85 24.76 4.11 28.64
CA ILE A 85 25.67 5.21 28.38
C ILE A 85 24.93 6.52 28.60
N VAL A 86 25.55 7.43 29.36
CA VAL A 86 25.07 8.78 29.62
C VAL A 86 25.85 9.75 28.72
N VAL A 87 25.13 10.49 27.89
CA VAL A 87 25.67 11.55 27.03
C VAL A 87 25.56 12.87 27.80
N SER A 88 26.61 13.68 27.75
CA SER A 88 26.65 14.93 28.51
C SER A 88 25.59 15.94 28.07
N ASP A 89 25.05 16.72 29.01
CA ASP A 89 24.10 17.81 28.72
C ASP A 89 24.68 18.86 27.75
N SER A 90 25.99 19.08 27.79
CA SER A 90 26.68 20.00 26.90
C SER A 90 26.63 19.53 25.43
N PHE A 91 26.64 18.22 25.19
CA PHE A 91 26.43 17.66 23.86
C PHE A 91 25.01 17.97 23.37
N TRP A 92 23.97 17.73 24.17
CA TRP A 92 22.59 17.95 23.73
C TRP A 92 22.27 19.42 23.48
N THR A 93 22.75 20.31 24.35
CA THR A 93 22.59 21.76 24.19
C THR A 93 23.38 22.28 22.99
N GLY A 94 24.60 21.79 22.77
CA GLY A 94 25.40 22.09 21.59
C GLY A 94 24.76 21.60 20.30
N PHE A 95 24.29 20.35 20.29
CA PHE A 95 23.57 19.74 19.17
C PHE A 95 22.32 20.54 18.79
N LEU A 96 21.49 20.90 19.77
CA LEU A 96 20.30 21.72 19.52
C LEU A 96 20.70 23.08 18.96
N SER A 97 21.69 23.75 19.56
CA SER A 97 22.13 25.08 19.12
C SER A 97 22.68 25.05 17.69
N GLU A 98 23.43 24.01 17.33
CA GLU A 98 23.98 23.83 15.98
C GLU A 98 22.88 23.54 14.95
N LYS A 99 21.92 22.67 15.29
CA LYS A 99 20.90 22.19 14.34
C LYS A 99 19.62 23.01 14.31
N TYR A 100 19.38 23.89 15.28
CA TYR A 100 18.12 24.65 15.39
C TYR A 100 17.79 25.47 14.14
N MET A 101 18.81 26.07 13.50
CA MET A 101 18.63 26.87 12.29
C MET A 101 18.69 26.04 11.00
N ASP A 102 19.05 24.75 11.09
CA ASP A 102 19.17 23.86 9.94
C ASP A 102 17.79 23.33 9.51
N LYS A 103 17.21 23.98 8.49
CA LYS A 103 15.94 23.57 7.88
C LYS A 103 16.01 22.21 7.15
N MET A 104 17.21 21.69 6.93
CA MET A 104 17.48 20.40 6.29
C MET A 104 17.81 19.31 7.32
N PHE A 105 17.79 19.62 8.62
CA PHE A 105 18.01 18.61 9.64
C PHE A 105 17.03 17.44 9.48
N GLY A 106 17.56 16.21 9.58
CA GLY A 106 16.79 14.99 9.38
C GLY A 106 16.46 14.68 7.91
N LYS A 107 16.92 15.49 6.96
CA LYS A 107 16.79 15.24 5.52
C LYS A 107 18.14 14.91 4.90
N GLN A 108 18.15 13.97 3.98
CA GLN A 108 19.30 13.66 3.14
C GLN A 108 19.17 14.37 1.79
N GLU A 109 20.29 14.61 1.14
CA GLU A 109 20.30 15.15 -0.22
C GLU A 109 19.61 14.17 -1.18
N LYS A 110 18.92 14.73 -2.17
CA LYS A 110 18.23 13.94 -3.18
C LYS A 110 19.25 13.16 -4.01
N SER A 111 19.15 11.83 -3.98
CA SER A 111 19.90 10.93 -4.84
C SER A 111 19.50 11.10 -6.32
N SER A 112 20.44 10.82 -7.22
CA SER A 112 20.19 10.75 -8.67
C SER A 112 19.75 9.35 -9.13
N GLY A 113 19.34 8.49 -8.20
CA GLY A 113 18.99 7.10 -8.47
C GLY A 113 17.64 6.90 -9.15
N ARG A 114 17.37 5.62 -9.51
CA ARG A 114 16.06 5.18 -10.02
C ARG A 114 14.99 5.44 -8.94
N PRO A 115 13.77 5.85 -9.32
CA PRO A 115 12.77 6.26 -8.34
C PRO A 115 12.20 5.08 -7.54
N VAL A 116 11.67 5.38 -6.36
CA VAL A 116 10.68 4.55 -5.68
C VAL A 116 9.31 4.97 -6.19
N VAL A 117 8.54 4.03 -6.74
CA VAL A 117 7.15 4.26 -7.12
C VAL A 117 6.28 3.74 -6.00
N ILE A 118 5.37 4.56 -5.49
CA ILE A 118 4.47 4.21 -4.40
C ILE A 118 3.02 4.41 -4.83
N GLU A 119 2.25 3.33 -4.82
CA GLU A 119 0.81 3.33 -5.06
C GLU A 119 0.03 3.44 -3.76
N PHE A 120 -0.93 4.36 -3.73
CA PHE A 120 -1.93 4.45 -2.67
C PHE A 120 -3.24 5.07 -3.18
N SER A 121 -4.25 5.10 -2.31
CA SER A 121 -5.65 5.44 -2.54
C SER A 121 -6.46 4.39 -3.28
N SER A 122 -6.11 4.17 -4.54
CA SER A 122 -6.69 3.21 -5.48
C SER A 122 -8.22 3.01 -5.35
N PRO A 123 -9.03 4.09 -5.49
CA PRO A 123 -10.46 4.03 -5.26
C PRO A 123 -11.22 3.39 -6.44
N ASN A 124 -12.45 2.95 -6.17
CA ASN A 124 -13.40 2.55 -7.21
C ASN A 124 -14.33 3.71 -7.54
N THR A 125 -14.68 3.90 -8.82
CA THR A 125 -15.47 5.06 -9.24
C THR A 125 -16.97 4.97 -8.96
N ASN A 126 -17.44 3.86 -8.40
CA ASN A 126 -18.86 3.67 -8.11
C ASN A 126 -19.30 4.21 -6.73
N LYS A 127 -18.40 4.80 -5.94
CA LYS A 127 -18.65 5.28 -4.58
C LYS A 127 -17.76 6.48 -4.21
N PRO A 128 -18.20 7.35 -3.29
CA PRO A 128 -17.34 8.40 -2.73
C PRO A 128 -16.22 7.82 -1.87
N LEU A 129 -15.19 8.64 -1.63
CA LEU A 129 -14.12 8.31 -0.69
C LEU A 129 -14.66 8.25 0.74
N HIS A 130 -14.02 7.45 1.58
CA HIS A 130 -14.47 7.17 2.95
C HIS A 130 -13.29 7.03 3.90
N LEU A 131 -13.55 6.89 5.20
CA LEU A 131 -12.53 6.76 6.25
C LEU A 131 -11.42 5.73 5.93
N GLY A 132 -11.78 4.57 5.37
CA GLY A 132 -10.80 3.59 4.88
C GLY A 132 -9.82 4.13 3.84
N HIS A 133 -10.29 4.96 2.89
CA HIS A 133 -9.44 5.64 1.91
C HIS A 133 -8.59 6.73 2.56
N ILE A 134 -9.11 7.50 3.51
CA ILE A 134 -8.32 8.50 4.26
C ILE A 134 -7.13 7.82 4.95
N ARG A 135 -7.35 6.69 5.63
CA ARG A 135 -6.26 5.93 6.25
C ARG A 135 -5.19 5.54 5.22
N ASN A 136 -5.61 4.92 4.11
CA ASN A 136 -4.70 4.49 3.06
C ASN A 136 -3.87 5.68 2.53
N ASN A 137 -4.57 6.77 2.19
CA ASN A 137 -4.03 8.03 1.72
C ASN A 137 -2.95 8.60 2.64
N LEU A 138 -3.24 8.70 3.94
CA LEU A 138 -2.31 9.26 4.92
C LEU A 138 -1.09 8.36 5.13
N ILE A 139 -1.27 7.03 5.13
CA ILE A 139 -0.15 6.08 5.22
C ILE A 139 0.75 6.21 4.00
N GLY A 140 0.18 6.15 2.78
CA GLY A 140 0.96 6.21 1.55
C GLY A 140 1.68 7.55 1.38
N TRP A 141 1.01 8.65 1.68
CA TRP A 141 1.62 9.98 1.65
C TRP A 141 2.75 10.10 2.68
N SER A 142 2.54 9.65 3.92
CA SER A 142 3.58 9.69 4.97
C SER A 142 4.81 8.88 4.59
N VAL A 143 4.63 7.66 4.07
CA VAL A 143 5.75 6.84 3.57
C VAL A 143 6.48 7.54 2.43
N ALA A 144 5.75 8.16 1.48
CA ALA A 144 6.35 8.91 0.40
C ALA A 144 7.21 10.08 0.90
N GLU A 145 6.72 10.86 1.86
CA GLU A 145 7.47 12.00 2.42
C GLU A 145 8.67 11.57 3.27
N ILE A 146 8.56 10.47 4.02
CA ILE A 146 9.71 9.88 4.74
C ILE A 146 10.78 9.40 3.76
N LEU A 147 10.39 8.76 2.65
CA LEU A 147 11.33 8.31 1.61
C LEU A 147 12.03 9.49 0.94
N LYS A 148 11.30 10.57 0.62
CA LYS A 148 11.87 11.82 0.09
C LYS A 148 12.83 12.48 1.08
N ALA A 149 12.46 12.52 2.36
CA ALA A 149 13.35 13.03 3.41
C ALA A 149 14.64 12.20 3.51
N ASN A 150 14.59 10.90 3.20
CA ASN A 150 15.79 10.05 3.09
C ASN A 150 16.46 10.10 1.71
N GLY A 151 16.25 11.16 0.93
CA GLY A 151 16.96 11.40 -0.33
C GLY A 151 16.46 10.57 -1.52
N ASN A 152 15.37 9.83 -1.41
CA ASN A 152 14.84 9.07 -2.54
C ASN A 152 14.10 9.97 -3.53
N VAL A 153 14.24 9.67 -4.83
CA VAL A 153 13.28 10.15 -5.83
C VAL A 153 12.02 9.31 -5.67
N VAL A 154 10.88 9.95 -5.38
CA VAL A 154 9.61 9.24 -5.15
C VAL A 154 8.59 9.70 -6.17
N VAL A 155 7.90 8.73 -6.78
CA VAL A 155 6.76 8.94 -7.68
C VAL A 155 5.52 8.37 -7.00
N LYS A 156 4.58 9.23 -6.63
CA LYS A 156 3.30 8.87 -6.04
C LYS A 156 2.31 8.58 -7.15
N VAL A 157 1.74 7.38 -7.15
CA VAL A 157 0.79 6.95 -8.17
C VAL A 157 -0.53 6.54 -7.54
N ASN A 158 -1.62 6.73 -8.28
CA ASN A 158 -2.95 6.23 -7.93
C ASN A 158 -3.40 5.25 -9.01
N LEU A 159 -4.10 4.16 -8.65
CA LEU A 159 -4.74 3.25 -9.61
C LEU A 159 -6.25 3.31 -9.41
N VAL A 160 -6.94 4.07 -10.25
CA VAL A 160 -8.39 4.19 -10.17
C VAL A 160 -9.03 3.01 -10.89
N ASN A 161 -9.89 2.30 -10.17
CA ASN A 161 -10.74 1.29 -10.79
C ASN A 161 -11.98 1.96 -11.37
N ASP A 162 -11.92 2.19 -12.68
CA ASP A 162 -12.94 2.86 -13.46
C ASP A 162 -13.76 1.92 -14.35
N ARG A 163 -13.60 0.59 -14.20
CA ARG A 163 -14.28 -0.41 -15.03
C ARG A 163 -14.88 -1.57 -14.26
N GLY A 164 -15.78 -2.29 -14.92
CA GLY A 164 -16.38 -3.51 -14.40
C GLY A 164 -17.81 -3.33 -13.91
N ILE A 165 -18.38 -4.44 -13.40
CA ILE A 165 -19.83 -4.55 -13.16
C ILE A 165 -20.36 -3.49 -12.20
N HIS A 166 -19.58 -3.05 -11.22
CA HIS A 166 -20.02 -2.05 -10.25
C HIS A 166 -20.25 -0.68 -10.88
N ILE A 167 -19.48 -0.31 -11.90
CA ILE A 167 -19.64 0.94 -12.65
C ILE A 167 -20.86 0.83 -13.56
N CYS A 168 -21.05 -0.30 -14.25
CA CYS A 168 -22.23 -0.56 -15.08
C CYS A 168 -23.54 -0.50 -14.28
N LYS A 169 -23.53 -0.94 -13.02
CA LYS A 169 -24.67 -0.78 -12.11
C LYS A 169 -25.04 0.69 -11.89
N SER A 170 -24.04 1.54 -11.63
CA SER A 170 -24.26 2.98 -11.48
C SER A 170 -24.77 3.62 -12.76
N MET A 171 -24.18 3.27 -13.91
CA MET A 171 -24.60 3.75 -15.23
C MET A 171 -26.04 3.37 -15.56
N LEU A 172 -26.40 2.09 -15.38
CA LEU A 172 -27.75 1.61 -15.63
C LEU A 172 -28.77 2.26 -14.68
N ALA A 173 -28.40 2.49 -13.43
CA ALA A 173 -29.25 3.23 -12.50
C ALA A 173 -29.44 4.68 -12.93
N TRP A 174 -28.38 5.33 -13.39
CA TRP A 174 -28.45 6.69 -13.91
C TRP A 174 -29.41 6.75 -15.10
N GLU A 175 -29.29 5.85 -16.08
CA GLU A 175 -30.20 5.82 -17.23
C GLU A 175 -31.67 5.60 -16.87
N LYS A 176 -31.95 4.82 -15.82
CA LYS A 176 -33.32 4.47 -15.41
C LYS A 176 -33.96 5.52 -14.50
N TRP A 177 -33.19 6.14 -13.62
CA TRP A 177 -33.74 6.95 -12.52
C TRP A 177 -33.14 8.35 -12.38
N PHE A 178 -32.03 8.65 -13.06
CA PHE A 178 -31.30 9.94 -12.93
C PHE A 178 -30.88 10.54 -14.28
N ARG A 179 -31.46 10.12 -15.41
CA ARG A 179 -30.99 10.42 -16.78
C ARG A 179 -30.83 11.92 -17.08
N ASP A 180 -31.58 12.77 -16.38
CA ASP A 180 -31.52 14.23 -16.57
C ASP A 180 -30.77 14.95 -15.43
N THR A 181 -30.05 14.20 -14.59
CA THR A 181 -29.33 14.71 -13.42
C THR A 181 -27.83 14.71 -13.67
N SER A 182 -27.21 15.87 -13.49
CA SER A 182 -25.75 16.06 -13.40
C SER A 182 -25.35 16.52 -12.00
N PRO A 183 -24.05 16.48 -11.65
CA PRO A 183 -23.57 17.04 -10.38
C PRO A 183 -23.99 18.51 -10.19
N ASP A 184 -23.92 19.31 -11.26
CA ASP A 184 -24.32 20.71 -11.26
C ASP A 184 -25.83 20.88 -11.01
N SER A 185 -26.68 20.10 -11.71
CA SER A 185 -28.13 20.23 -11.57
C SER A 185 -28.64 19.74 -10.21
N ALA A 186 -27.96 18.76 -9.62
CA ALA A 186 -28.24 18.24 -8.28
C ALA A 186 -27.57 19.05 -7.16
N ASN A 187 -26.69 20.01 -7.50
CA ASN A 187 -25.85 20.73 -6.55
C ASN A 187 -25.16 19.77 -5.55
N THR A 188 -24.58 18.70 -6.09
CA THR A 188 -23.88 17.67 -5.32
C THR A 188 -22.57 17.30 -6.00
N LYS A 189 -21.67 16.72 -5.22
CA LYS A 189 -20.37 16.27 -5.71
C LYS A 189 -20.52 15.06 -6.63
N GLY A 190 -19.71 14.96 -7.67
CA GLY A 190 -19.88 13.94 -8.71
C GLY A 190 -19.75 12.49 -8.23
N ASP A 191 -18.77 12.20 -7.37
CA ASP A 191 -18.62 10.90 -6.72
C ASP A 191 -19.77 10.55 -5.76
N LYS A 192 -20.39 11.56 -5.13
CA LYS A 192 -21.61 11.39 -4.33
C LYS A 192 -22.81 11.03 -5.21
N LEU A 193 -23.05 11.75 -6.32
CA LEU A 193 -24.13 11.44 -7.27
C LEU A 193 -24.01 10.01 -7.83
N VAL A 194 -22.81 9.61 -8.27
CA VAL A 194 -22.58 8.25 -8.79
C VAL A 194 -22.73 7.20 -7.69
N GLY A 195 -22.31 7.51 -6.47
CA GLY A 195 -22.55 6.68 -5.29
C GLY A 195 -24.05 6.48 -4.99
N GLU A 196 -24.85 7.53 -5.11
CA GLU A 196 -26.31 7.45 -4.96
C GLU A 196 -26.94 6.56 -6.03
N CYS A 197 -26.49 6.67 -7.28
CA CYS A 197 -26.92 5.78 -8.37
C CYS A 197 -26.60 4.31 -8.04
N TYR A 198 -25.39 4.04 -7.52
CA TYR A 198 -24.98 2.69 -7.11
C TYR A 198 -25.88 2.13 -5.98
N VAL A 199 -26.17 2.94 -4.96
CA VAL A 199 -27.06 2.56 -3.86
C VAL A 199 -28.48 2.32 -4.36
N ARG A 200 -28.99 3.18 -5.25
CA ARG A 200 -30.31 3.03 -5.87
C ARG A 200 -30.42 1.72 -6.65
N PHE A 201 -29.40 1.38 -7.43
CA PHE A 201 -29.34 0.09 -8.14
C PHE A 201 -29.48 -1.09 -7.17
N ASP A 202 -28.66 -1.13 -6.13
CA ASP A 202 -28.64 -2.25 -5.17
C ASP A 202 -29.97 -2.32 -4.37
N GLN A 203 -30.66 -1.20 -4.14
CA GLN A 203 -32.00 -1.19 -3.53
C GLN A 203 -33.07 -1.80 -4.44
N GLU A 204 -33.11 -1.43 -5.72
CA GLU A 204 -34.08 -1.97 -6.68
C GLU A 204 -33.79 -3.44 -6.99
N LEU A 205 -32.51 -3.82 -7.10
CA LEU A 205 -32.11 -5.23 -7.24
C LEU A 205 -32.61 -6.09 -6.07
N LYS A 206 -32.49 -5.61 -4.83
CA LYS A 206 -33.00 -6.34 -3.65
C LYS A 206 -34.51 -6.59 -3.74
N LYS A 207 -35.28 -5.68 -4.32
CA LYS A 207 -36.73 -5.86 -4.52
C LYS A 207 -37.02 -6.92 -5.59
N GLU A 208 -36.30 -6.90 -6.71
CA GLU A 208 -36.44 -7.91 -7.76
C GLU A 208 -36.09 -9.31 -7.24
N VAL A 209 -34.97 -9.42 -6.52
CA VAL A 209 -34.52 -10.68 -5.91
C VAL A 209 -35.53 -11.19 -4.89
N ALA A 210 -36.08 -10.31 -4.05
CA ALA A 210 -37.11 -10.71 -3.08
C ALA A 210 -38.38 -11.27 -3.75
N GLY A 211 -38.78 -10.70 -4.90
CA GLY A 211 -39.87 -11.23 -5.71
C GLY A 211 -39.57 -12.63 -6.27
N LEU A 212 -38.41 -12.80 -6.90
CA LEU A 212 -37.99 -14.09 -7.46
C LEU A 212 -37.83 -15.19 -6.41
N VAL A 213 -37.36 -14.83 -5.21
CA VAL A 213 -37.29 -15.76 -4.07
C VAL A 213 -38.70 -16.12 -3.57
N ALA A 214 -39.63 -15.16 -3.54
CA ALA A 214 -41.02 -15.44 -3.22
C ALA A 214 -41.68 -16.38 -4.25
N ASP A 215 -41.25 -16.31 -5.51
CA ASP A 215 -41.66 -17.20 -6.61
C ASP A 215 -40.98 -18.58 -6.57
N GLY A 216 -40.20 -18.87 -5.53
CA GLY A 216 -39.62 -20.19 -5.24
C GLY A 216 -38.19 -20.40 -5.73
N MET A 217 -37.52 -19.35 -6.22
CA MET A 217 -36.12 -19.44 -6.65
C MET A 217 -35.16 -19.38 -5.45
N SER A 218 -34.01 -20.04 -5.55
CA SER A 218 -32.95 -19.87 -4.56
C SER A 218 -32.43 -18.43 -4.59
N LYS A 219 -31.94 -17.92 -3.46
CA LYS A 219 -31.42 -16.55 -3.40
C LYS A 219 -30.27 -16.31 -4.39
N ASP A 220 -29.37 -17.27 -4.53
CA ASP A 220 -28.20 -17.15 -5.40
C ASP A 220 -28.60 -17.18 -6.89
N ASP A 221 -29.58 -18.00 -7.25
CA ASP A 221 -30.11 -18.04 -8.62
C ASP A 221 -30.90 -16.76 -8.92
N ALA A 222 -31.72 -16.29 -7.96
CA ALA A 222 -32.49 -15.06 -8.08
C ALA A 222 -31.58 -13.83 -8.28
N GLU A 223 -30.46 -13.75 -7.57
CA GLU A 223 -29.47 -12.67 -7.77
C GLU A 223 -28.85 -12.71 -9.17
N LYS A 224 -28.62 -13.89 -9.75
CA LYS A 224 -28.05 -14.04 -11.09
C LYS A 224 -29.07 -13.82 -12.20
N SER A 225 -30.31 -14.23 -12.00
CA SER A 225 -31.38 -14.15 -13.00
C SER A 225 -32.16 -12.84 -12.94
N ALA A 226 -31.92 -11.99 -11.94
CA ALA A 226 -32.59 -10.70 -11.81
C ALA A 226 -32.42 -9.87 -13.10
N PRO A 227 -33.52 -9.34 -13.68
CA PRO A 227 -33.45 -8.54 -14.90
C PRO A 227 -32.46 -7.37 -14.82
N LEU A 228 -32.35 -6.70 -13.68
CA LEU A 228 -31.36 -5.63 -13.48
C LEU A 228 -29.92 -6.13 -13.56
N MET A 229 -29.61 -7.31 -13.02
CA MET A 229 -28.27 -7.90 -13.10
C MET A 229 -27.93 -8.35 -14.51
N ALA A 230 -28.88 -8.97 -15.23
CA ALA A 230 -28.71 -9.32 -16.63
C ALA A 230 -28.44 -8.08 -17.50
N ALA A 231 -29.21 -7.00 -17.31
CA ALA A 231 -29.00 -5.75 -18.03
C ALA A 231 -27.64 -5.08 -17.70
N ALA A 232 -27.19 -5.16 -16.44
CA ALA A 232 -25.87 -4.65 -16.06
C ALA A 232 -24.73 -5.48 -16.69
N GLN A 233 -24.88 -6.80 -16.82
CA GLN A 233 -23.94 -7.67 -17.52
C GLN A 233 -23.93 -7.38 -19.03
N GLU A 234 -25.09 -7.18 -19.64
CA GLU A 234 -25.19 -6.77 -21.05
C GLU A 234 -24.49 -5.43 -21.30
N MET A 235 -24.66 -4.46 -20.41
CA MET A 235 -23.95 -3.17 -20.48
C MET A 235 -22.44 -3.34 -20.35
N LEU A 236 -21.97 -4.24 -19.48
CA LEU A 236 -20.54 -4.55 -19.36
C LEU A 236 -19.99 -5.16 -20.65
N GLN A 237 -20.72 -6.10 -21.27
CA GLN A 237 -20.34 -6.67 -22.55
C GLN A 237 -20.23 -5.59 -23.64
N LYS A 238 -21.24 -4.72 -23.75
CA LYS A 238 -21.21 -3.57 -24.68
C LYS A 238 -20.03 -2.64 -24.42
N TRP A 239 -19.67 -2.41 -23.16
CA TRP A 239 -18.49 -1.63 -22.80
C TRP A 239 -17.20 -2.29 -23.31
N GLU A 240 -17.06 -3.61 -23.14
CA GLU A 240 -15.91 -4.39 -23.63
C GLU A 240 -15.84 -4.41 -25.17
N ASP A 241 -17.00 -4.42 -25.84
CA ASP A 241 -17.13 -4.36 -27.30
C ASP A 241 -16.93 -2.95 -27.88
N ASN A 242 -16.62 -1.96 -27.02
CA ASN A 242 -16.46 -0.54 -27.39
C ASN A 242 -17.71 0.09 -28.02
N ASP A 243 -18.91 -0.31 -27.57
CA ASP A 243 -20.15 0.39 -27.94
C ASP A 243 -20.04 1.88 -27.61
N THR A 244 -20.28 2.73 -28.62
CA THR A 244 -20.07 4.17 -28.52
C THR A 244 -20.92 4.81 -27.43
N SER A 245 -22.20 4.44 -27.33
CA SER A 245 -23.13 5.03 -26.37
C SER A 245 -22.76 4.67 -24.92
N VAL A 246 -22.37 3.42 -24.69
CA VAL A 246 -21.95 2.94 -23.37
C VAL A 246 -20.62 3.58 -22.96
N ARG A 247 -19.67 3.71 -23.90
CA ARG A 247 -18.38 4.35 -23.64
C ARG A 247 -18.50 5.85 -23.37
N GLU A 248 -19.40 6.55 -24.07
CA GLU A 248 -19.69 7.96 -23.81
C GLU A 248 -20.27 8.16 -22.40
N LEU A 249 -21.31 7.40 -22.04
CA LEU A 249 -21.91 7.47 -20.70
C LEU A 249 -20.88 7.15 -19.60
N TRP A 250 -20.09 6.10 -19.81
CA TRP A 250 -19.01 5.70 -18.91
C TRP A 250 -18.00 6.84 -18.69
N SER A 251 -17.54 7.46 -19.79
CA SER A 251 -16.59 8.57 -19.74
C SER A 251 -17.17 9.76 -19.01
N THR A 252 -18.43 10.10 -19.27
CA THR A 252 -19.13 11.21 -18.60
C THR A 252 -19.22 10.96 -17.10
N MET A 253 -19.74 9.81 -16.68
CA MET A 253 -19.94 9.53 -15.25
C MET A 253 -18.63 9.42 -14.48
N ASN A 254 -17.61 8.78 -15.05
CA ASN A 254 -16.29 8.72 -14.44
C ASN A 254 -15.64 10.11 -14.34
N SER A 255 -15.84 10.99 -15.33
CA SER A 255 -15.31 12.37 -15.26
C SER A 255 -15.85 13.13 -14.05
N TRP A 256 -17.12 12.94 -13.69
CA TRP A 256 -17.73 13.54 -12.50
C TRP A 256 -17.11 13.00 -11.21
N VAL A 257 -16.85 11.69 -11.16
CA VAL A 257 -16.23 11.04 -10.00
C VAL A 257 -14.80 11.51 -9.82
N TYR A 258 -14.02 11.61 -10.90
CA TYR A 258 -12.63 12.09 -10.84
C TYR A 258 -12.56 13.53 -10.29
N GLN A 259 -13.39 14.43 -10.83
CA GLN A 259 -13.49 15.80 -10.31
C GLN A 259 -13.90 15.83 -8.84
N GLY A 260 -14.79 14.93 -8.42
CA GLY A 260 -15.14 14.76 -7.02
C GLY A 260 -13.94 14.32 -6.17
N PHE A 261 -13.25 13.25 -6.57
CA PHE A 261 -12.07 12.76 -5.85
C PHE A 261 -10.99 13.84 -5.73
N ASP A 262 -10.74 14.62 -6.78
CA ASP A 262 -9.76 15.71 -6.77
C ASP A 262 -10.05 16.74 -5.67
N LEU A 263 -11.33 17.13 -5.48
CA LEU A 263 -11.72 18.02 -4.39
C LEU A 263 -11.38 17.44 -3.00
N THR A 264 -11.61 16.14 -2.78
CA THR A 264 -11.25 15.48 -1.51
C THR A 264 -9.75 15.38 -1.33
N TYR A 265 -9.00 15.05 -2.39
CA TYR A 265 -7.54 14.95 -2.33
C TYR A 265 -6.90 16.31 -2.05
N ASP A 266 -7.40 17.38 -2.67
CA ASP A 266 -6.94 18.76 -2.42
C ASP A 266 -7.16 19.15 -0.96
N ARG A 267 -8.33 18.85 -0.40
CA ARG A 267 -8.62 19.07 1.03
C ARG A 267 -7.67 18.31 1.95
N LEU A 268 -7.29 17.08 1.58
CA LEU A 268 -6.32 16.28 2.32
C LEU A 268 -4.86 16.74 2.13
N GLY A 269 -4.58 17.68 1.22
CA GLY A 269 -3.21 18.07 0.85
C GLY A 269 -2.45 16.97 0.12
N ILE A 270 -3.16 16.09 -0.58
CA ILE A 270 -2.61 14.93 -1.27
C ILE A 270 -2.62 15.18 -2.78
N ALA A 271 -1.47 14.93 -3.39
CA ALA A 271 -1.31 15.00 -4.83
C ALA A 271 -0.53 13.77 -5.34
N PHE A 272 -0.89 13.34 -6.54
CA PHE A 272 -0.27 12.23 -7.26
C PHE A 272 0.54 12.77 -8.44
N ASP A 273 1.69 12.14 -8.71
CA ASP A 273 2.51 12.43 -9.88
C ASP A 273 1.91 11.80 -11.15
N LYS A 274 1.18 10.69 -11.00
CA LYS A 274 0.42 10.05 -12.07
C LYS A 274 -0.80 9.29 -11.54
N VAL A 275 -1.91 9.38 -12.27
CA VAL A 275 -3.10 8.54 -12.07
C VAL A 275 -3.15 7.52 -13.21
N TYR A 276 -3.29 6.25 -12.85
CA TYR A 276 -3.51 5.14 -13.76
C TYR A 276 -4.97 4.70 -13.68
N TYR A 277 -5.46 4.13 -14.76
CA TYR A 277 -6.82 3.61 -14.85
C TYR A 277 -6.77 2.12 -15.21
N GLU A 278 -7.55 1.29 -14.51
CA GLU A 278 -7.62 -0.14 -14.81
C GLU A 278 -8.14 -0.42 -16.23
N SER A 279 -8.92 0.51 -16.79
CA SER A 279 -9.35 0.49 -18.18
C SER A 279 -8.19 0.53 -19.18
N ASP A 280 -7.01 1.05 -18.81
CA ASP A 280 -5.84 1.14 -19.69
C ASP A 280 -4.88 -0.05 -19.57
N THR A 281 -4.80 -0.69 -18.39
CA THR A 281 -3.73 -1.67 -18.09
C THR A 281 -4.12 -3.13 -18.33
N TYR A 282 -5.42 -3.45 -18.35
CA TYR A 282 -5.88 -4.84 -18.43
C TYR A 282 -5.46 -5.56 -19.73
N LEU A 283 -5.34 -4.83 -20.85
CA LEU A 283 -4.92 -5.39 -22.14
C LEU A 283 -3.46 -5.83 -22.12
N LEU A 284 -2.59 -5.02 -21.51
CA LEU A 284 -1.18 -5.37 -21.32
C LEU A 284 -1.05 -6.62 -20.44
N GLY A 285 -1.84 -6.70 -19.36
CA GLY A 285 -1.94 -7.88 -18.53
C GLY A 285 -2.30 -9.14 -19.33
N LYS A 286 -3.35 -9.07 -20.15
CA LYS A 286 -3.75 -10.18 -21.04
C LYS A 286 -2.62 -10.58 -21.99
N GLN A 287 -1.92 -9.62 -22.59
CA GLN A 287 -0.79 -9.90 -23.47
C GLN A 287 0.33 -10.67 -22.76
N ILE A 288 0.68 -10.28 -21.53
CA ILE A 288 1.72 -10.94 -20.73
C ILE A 288 1.31 -12.36 -20.32
N VAL A 289 0.03 -12.57 -19.96
CA VAL A 289 -0.49 -13.91 -19.68
C VAL A 289 -0.38 -14.82 -20.91
N GLN A 290 -0.69 -14.30 -22.10
CA GLN A 290 -0.55 -15.04 -23.35
C GLN A 290 0.92 -15.33 -23.70
N GLU A 291 1.85 -14.41 -23.40
CA GLU A 291 3.29 -14.64 -23.50
C GLU A 291 3.72 -15.81 -22.59
N GLY A 292 3.30 -15.78 -21.32
CA GLY A 292 3.61 -16.84 -20.35
C GLY A 292 3.07 -18.21 -20.74
N LEU A 293 1.88 -18.27 -21.36
CA LEU A 293 1.32 -19.52 -21.90
C LEU A 293 2.18 -20.04 -23.06
N LYS A 294 2.59 -19.18 -23.99
CA LYS A 294 3.46 -19.57 -25.12
C LYS A 294 4.85 -20.06 -24.67
N MET A 295 5.35 -19.52 -23.56
CA MET A 295 6.62 -19.94 -22.95
C MET A 295 6.52 -21.25 -22.15
N GLY A 296 5.32 -21.80 -21.95
CA GLY A 296 5.09 -22.99 -21.12
C GLY A 296 5.26 -22.75 -19.62
N ILE A 297 5.24 -21.48 -19.19
CA ILE A 297 5.30 -21.09 -17.77
C ILE A 297 3.90 -21.15 -17.13
N LEU A 298 2.89 -20.77 -17.91
CA LEU A 298 1.48 -20.86 -17.56
C LEU A 298 0.86 -22.04 -18.29
N PHE A 299 -0.25 -22.55 -17.77
CA PHE A 299 -0.97 -23.67 -18.39
C PHE A 299 -2.44 -23.30 -18.64
N GLN A 300 -3.03 -23.97 -19.63
CA GLN A 300 -4.43 -23.85 -19.97
C GLN A 300 -5.17 -25.12 -19.56
N GLU A 301 -6.34 -24.99 -18.94
CA GLU A 301 -7.22 -26.13 -18.65
C GLU A 301 -8.18 -26.44 -19.81
N ASP A 302 -8.87 -27.59 -19.73
CA ASP A 302 -9.76 -28.08 -20.79
C ASP A 302 -10.90 -27.11 -21.14
N ASP A 303 -11.31 -26.27 -20.20
CA ASP A 303 -12.34 -25.23 -20.39
C ASP A 303 -11.80 -23.96 -21.09
N GLY A 304 -10.50 -23.90 -21.38
CA GLY A 304 -9.84 -22.78 -22.03
C GLY A 304 -9.31 -21.70 -21.07
N SER A 305 -9.54 -21.83 -19.77
CA SER A 305 -9.01 -20.91 -18.75
C SER A 305 -7.50 -21.04 -18.57
N ILE A 306 -6.81 -19.95 -18.23
CA ILE A 306 -5.34 -19.90 -18.07
C ILE A 306 -4.96 -19.69 -16.62
N TRP A 307 -3.98 -20.47 -16.15
CA TRP A 307 -3.57 -20.56 -14.77
C TRP A 307 -2.05 -20.54 -14.59
N ALA A 308 -1.62 -20.10 -13.41
CA ALA A 308 -0.26 -20.30 -12.89
C ALA A 308 -0.27 -21.41 -11.84
N ASP A 309 0.65 -22.37 -11.94
CA ASP A 309 0.88 -23.38 -10.90
C ASP A 309 1.93 -22.87 -9.91
N LEU A 310 1.50 -22.67 -8.66
CA LEU A 310 2.34 -22.18 -7.56
C LEU A 310 2.48 -23.21 -6.44
N THR A 311 2.02 -24.45 -6.66
CA THR A 311 2.04 -25.52 -5.64
C THR A 311 3.45 -25.89 -5.22
N GLY A 312 4.42 -25.83 -6.14
CA GLY A 312 5.84 -26.00 -5.84
C GLY A 312 6.43 -24.92 -4.95
N ASP A 313 5.77 -23.77 -4.84
CA ASP A 313 6.17 -22.63 -4.01
C ASP A 313 5.35 -22.55 -2.70
N GLY A 314 4.51 -23.54 -2.43
CA GLY A 314 3.67 -23.62 -1.23
C GLY A 314 2.35 -22.85 -1.31
N LEU A 315 1.91 -22.44 -2.50
CA LEU A 315 0.65 -21.71 -2.74
C LEU A 315 -0.30 -22.49 -3.68
N ASP A 316 -1.53 -22.02 -3.82
CA ASP A 316 -2.50 -22.66 -4.72
C ASP A 316 -2.31 -22.26 -6.19
N LYS A 317 -2.92 -23.04 -7.10
CA LYS A 317 -3.07 -22.63 -8.50
C LYS A 317 -3.86 -21.32 -8.58
N LYS A 318 -3.38 -20.38 -9.39
CA LYS A 318 -4.01 -19.06 -9.56
C LYS A 318 -4.52 -18.88 -10.98
N ILE A 319 -5.83 -18.62 -11.11
CA ILE A 319 -6.44 -18.25 -12.39
C ILE A 319 -5.97 -16.84 -12.81
N LEU A 320 -5.62 -16.70 -14.08
CA LEU A 320 -5.21 -15.44 -14.71
C LEU A 320 -6.18 -15.03 -15.83
N GLN A 321 -6.81 -15.99 -16.49
CA GLN A 321 -7.85 -15.72 -17.49
C GLN A 321 -8.96 -16.74 -17.35
N ARG A 322 -10.21 -16.28 -17.34
CA ARG A 322 -11.38 -17.16 -17.31
C ARG A 322 -11.60 -17.83 -18.66
N ALA A 323 -12.42 -18.89 -18.67
CA ALA A 323 -12.81 -19.62 -19.88
C ALA A 323 -13.47 -18.74 -20.95
N ASP A 324 -14.25 -17.73 -20.52
CA ASP A 324 -14.86 -16.72 -21.40
C ASP A 324 -13.87 -15.67 -21.95
N GLY A 325 -12.59 -15.79 -21.61
CA GLY A 325 -11.53 -14.87 -22.01
C GLY A 325 -11.45 -13.58 -21.18
N THR A 326 -12.30 -13.39 -20.16
CA THR A 326 -12.25 -12.22 -19.28
C THR A 326 -11.02 -12.28 -18.36
N SER A 327 -10.40 -11.11 -18.15
CA SER A 327 -9.27 -10.96 -17.23
C SER A 327 -9.75 -10.86 -15.78
N VAL A 328 -8.94 -11.37 -14.85
CA VAL A 328 -9.13 -11.19 -13.41
C VAL A 328 -8.18 -10.12 -12.85
N TYR A 329 -8.39 -9.69 -11.59
CA TYR A 329 -7.56 -8.69 -10.92
C TYR A 329 -6.06 -8.99 -10.98
N MET A 330 -5.65 -10.25 -10.78
CA MET A 330 -4.25 -10.65 -10.88
C MET A 330 -3.63 -10.29 -12.25
N THR A 331 -4.38 -10.44 -13.33
CA THR A 331 -3.92 -10.12 -14.68
C THR A 331 -3.82 -8.62 -14.90
N GLN A 332 -4.75 -7.85 -14.34
CA GLN A 332 -4.67 -6.39 -14.36
C GLN A 332 -3.43 -5.91 -13.62
N ASP A 333 -3.16 -6.43 -12.43
CA ASP A 333 -1.98 -6.05 -11.65
C ASP A 333 -0.65 -6.46 -12.28
N ILE A 334 -0.60 -7.60 -12.98
CA ILE A 334 0.54 -7.96 -13.83
C ILE A 334 0.80 -6.88 -14.88
N GLY A 335 -0.25 -6.44 -15.57
CA GLY A 335 -0.18 -5.37 -16.58
C GLY A 335 0.26 -4.04 -15.96
N THR A 336 -0.36 -3.63 -14.86
CA THR A 336 -0.06 -2.39 -14.16
C THR A 336 1.37 -2.37 -13.62
N ALA A 337 1.84 -3.46 -13.02
CA ALA A 337 3.21 -3.59 -12.52
C ALA A 337 4.22 -3.49 -13.67
N GLN A 338 3.95 -4.16 -14.80
CA GLN A 338 4.78 -4.08 -16.00
C GLN A 338 4.83 -2.65 -16.56
N LEU A 339 3.67 -1.99 -16.70
CA LEU A 339 3.59 -0.62 -17.22
C LEU A 339 4.46 0.34 -16.38
N ARG A 340 4.33 0.28 -15.06
CA ARG A 340 5.12 1.14 -14.15
C ARG A 340 6.61 0.82 -14.21
N TYR A 341 6.96 -0.45 -14.39
CA TYR A 341 8.34 -0.83 -14.58
C TYR A 341 8.90 -0.24 -15.87
N ASP A 342 8.18 -0.38 -16.98
CA ASP A 342 8.61 0.12 -18.29
C ASP A 342 8.77 1.64 -18.28
N GLU A 343 7.88 2.36 -17.58
CA GLU A 343 7.92 3.82 -17.49
C GLU A 343 9.05 4.36 -16.59
N TYR A 344 9.29 3.73 -15.43
CA TYR A 344 10.15 4.32 -14.40
C TYR A 344 11.43 3.54 -14.11
N GLN A 345 11.50 2.27 -14.55
CA GLN A 345 12.55 1.32 -14.17
C GLN A 345 12.88 1.39 -12.67
N PRO A 346 11.88 1.36 -11.79
CA PRO A 346 12.02 1.80 -10.41
C PRO A 346 12.97 0.88 -9.62
N GLN A 347 13.58 1.43 -8.57
CA GLN A 347 14.34 0.60 -7.62
C GLN A 347 13.43 -0.20 -6.69
N LYS A 348 12.21 0.30 -6.43
CA LYS A 348 11.16 -0.37 -5.63
C LYS A 348 9.78 0.03 -6.12
N LEU A 349 8.86 -0.94 -6.13
CA LEU A 349 7.43 -0.77 -6.38
C LEU A 349 6.69 -1.01 -5.06
N LEU A 350 6.23 0.05 -4.39
CA LEU A 350 5.52 -0.02 -3.12
C LEU A 350 4.01 0.00 -3.37
N TYR A 351 3.30 -0.95 -2.79
CA TYR A 351 1.85 -1.04 -2.82
C TYR A 351 1.31 -0.84 -1.40
N VAL A 352 0.63 0.28 -1.15
CA VAL A 352 0.01 0.56 0.16
C VAL A 352 -1.41 0.03 0.11
N VAL A 353 -1.63 -1.18 0.64
CA VAL A 353 -2.91 -1.90 0.51
C VAL A 353 -3.22 -2.64 1.81
N GLY A 354 -4.50 -2.85 2.12
CA GLY A 354 -4.94 -3.59 3.29
C GLY A 354 -4.35 -5.01 3.39
N ASN A 355 -4.21 -5.52 4.62
CA ASN A 355 -3.58 -6.80 4.90
C ASN A 355 -4.39 -8.02 4.41
N GLU A 356 -5.66 -7.83 4.07
CA GLU A 356 -6.47 -8.84 3.38
C GLU A 356 -5.91 -9.22 1.99
N GLN A 357 -5.04 -8.39 1.40
CA GLN A 357 -4.40 -8.63 0.11
C GLN A 357 -2.98 -9.19 0.21
N ASN A 358 -2.50 -9.60 1.40
CA ASN A 358 -1.13 -10.15 1.55
C ASN A 358 -0.86 -11.32 0.58
N TYR A 359 -1.76 -12.32 0.56
CA TYR A 359 -1.67 -13.45 -0.36
C TYR A 359 -1.64 -13.02 -1.82
N HIS A 360 -2.40 -11.99 -2.18
CA HIS A 360 -2.47 -11.49 -3.54
C HIS A 360 -1.12 -10.93 -4.00
N PHE A 361 -0.45 -10.11 -3.19
CA PHE A 361 0.85 -9.54 -3.57
C PHE A 361 1.99 -10.58 -3.56
N ASP A 362 1.93 -11.57 -2.67
CA ASP A 362 2.86 -12.71 -2.69
C ASP A 362 2.75 -13.48 -4.02
N VAL A 363 1.50 -13.77 -4.43
CA VAL A 363 1.20 -14.44 -5.71
C VAL A 363 1.62 -13.59 -6.91
N LEU A 364 1.34 -12.28 -6.90
CA LEU A 364 1.73 -11.36 -7.98
C LEU A 364 3.25 -11.37 -8.20
N LYS A 365 4.01 -11.24 -7.11
CA LYS A 365 5.48 -11.26 -7.13
C LYS A 365 6.01 -12.58 -7.70
N LEU A 366 5.47 -13.71 -7.25
CA LEU A 366 5.89 -15.03 -7.73
C LEU A 366 5.59 -15.24 -9.22
N ILE A 367 4.39 -14.87 -9.68
CA ILE A 367 4.02 -15.00 -11.08
C ILE A 367 4.94 -14.16 -11.96
N LEU A 368 5.15 -12.88 -11.62
CA LEU A 368 6.06 -12.01 -12.37
C LEU A 368 7.49 -12.57 -12.40
N GLY A 369 7.98 -13.10 -11.27
CA GLY A 369 9.28 -13.78 -11.20
C GLY A 369 9.37 -14.98 -12.14
N LYS A 370 8.35 -15.85 -12.16
CA LYS A 370 8.28 -17.00 -13.09
C LYS A 370 8.22 -16.56 -14.55
N LEU A 371 7.56 -15.43 -14.85
CA LEU A 371 7.54 -14.79 -16.18
C LEU A 371 8.86 -14.09 -16.56
N GLY A 372 9.93 -14.30 -15.78
CA GLY A 372 11.26 -13.77 -16.06
C GLY A 372 11.46 -12.31 -15.69
N ARG A 373 10.51 -11.70 -14.97
CA ARG A 373 10.61 -10.31 -14.51
C ARG A 373 11.43 -10.24 -13.23
N LYS A 374 12.76 -10.16 -13.37
CA LYS A 374 13.71 -10.13 -12.23
C LYS A 374 13.42 -9.03 -11.20
N TRP A 375 12.85 -7.91 -11.65
CA TRP A 375 12.45 -6.79 -10.81
C TRP A 375 11.24 -7.08 -9.92
N ALA A 376 10.57 -8.23 -10.05
CA ALA A 376 9.50 -8.63 -9.14
C ALA A 376 9.99 -8.71 -7.68
N GLU A 377 11.27 -8.98 -7.46
CA GLU A 377 11.89 -8.93 -6.12
C GLU A 377 11.85 -7.55 -5.46
N ASP A 378 11.68 -6.50 -6.24
CA ASP A 378 11.59 -5.11 -5.80
C ASP A 378 10.16 -4.65 -5.50
N ILE A 379 9.17 -5.53 -5.65
CA ILE A 379 7.79 -5.30 -5.20
C ILE A 379 7.72 -5.42 -3.67
N VAL A 380 7.13 -4.43 -3.02
CA VAL A 380 6.94 -4.36 -1.57
C VAL A 380 5.48 -4.05 -1.25
N HIS A 381 4.81 -4.97 -0.54
CA HIS A 381 3.48 -4.71 0.00
C HIS A 381 3.59 -4.02 1.37
N VAL A 382 3.25 -2.74 1.41
CA VAL A 382 3.14 -1.94 2.63
C VAL A 382 1.75 -2.19 3.23
N SER A 383 1.60 -3.34 3.89
CA SER A 383 0.31 -3.77 4.44
C SER A 383 -0.12 -2.96 5.67
N TYR A 384 -1.43 -2.77 5.83
CA TYR A 384 -2.02 -2.16 7.03
C TYR A 384 -3.34 -2.85 7.39
N GLY A 385 -3.71 -2.87 8.68
CA GLY A 385 -4.96 -3.51 9.12
C GLY A 385 -6.23 -2.79 8.66
N MET A 386 -7.41 -3.38 8.83
CA MET A 386 -8.67 -2.71 8.49
C MET A 386 -9.10 -1.69 9.54
N VAL A 387 -10.00 -0.77 9.15
CA VAL A 387 -10.67 0.15 10.08
C VAL A 387 -12.00 -0.47 10.49
N GLU A 388 -12.21 -0.64 11.79
CA GLU A 388 -13.47 -1.11 12.36
C GLU A 388 -14.11 0.03 13.17
N LEU A 389 -15.43 0.17 13.06
CA LEU A 389 -16.19 1.07 13.91
C LEU A 389 -16.49 0.35 15.23
N PRO A 390 -16.83 1.08 16.32
CA PRO A 390 -17.22 0.48 17.59
C PRO A 390 -18.35 -0.56 17.49
N HIS A 391 -19.20 -0.45 16.46
CA HIS A 391 -20.34 -1.34 16.19
C HIS A 391 -20.07 -2.40 15.10
N GLY A 392 -18.84 -2.49 14.58
CA GLY A 392 -18.43 -3.48 13.58
C GLY A 392 -17.86 -2.89 12.29
N LYS A 393 -17.79 -3.70 11.23
CA LYS A 393 -17.21 -3.31 9.93
C LYS A 393 -18.09 -2.31 9.18
N MET A 394 -17.47 -1.32 8.53
CA MET A 394 -18.14 -0.40 7.59
C MET A 394 -18.70 -1.17 6.39
N LYS A 395 -19.94 -0.85 5.97
CA LYS A 395 -20.57 -1.47 4.80
C LYS A 395 -21.30 -0.45 3.94
N SER A 396 -20.81 -0.21 2.71
CA SER A 396 -21.43 0.77 1.79
C SER A 396 -22.86 0.42 1.41
N ARG A 397 -23.22 -0.87 1.35
CA ARG A 397 -24.57 -1.34 0.97
C ARG A 397 -25.63 -1.16 2.06
N GLU A 398 -25.20 -0.84 3.28
CA GLU A 398 -26.07 -0.65 4.46
C GLU A 398 -26.07 0.81 4.95
N GLY A 399 -25.36 1.72 4.25
CA GLY A 399 -25.31 3.14 4.61
C GLY A 399 -24.46 3.48 5.85
N THR A 400 -23.66 2.53 6.34
CA THR A 400 -22.84 2.67 7.56
C THR A 400 -21.40 3.10 7.28
N VAL A 401 -21.15 3.72 6.12
CA VAL A 401 -19.81 4.19 5.74
C VAL A 401 -19.66 5.62 6.21
N VAL A 402 -18.52 5.91 6.84
CA VAL A 402 -18.13 7.28 7.20
C VAL A 402 -17.53 7.93 5.97
N ASP A 403 -18.28 8.85 5.37
CA ASP A 403 -17.86 9.64 4.21
C ASP A 403 -16.60 10.46 4.53
N ALA A 404 -15.69 10.56 3.56
CA ALA A 404 -14.42 11.25 3.78
C ALA A 404 -14.60 12.75 3.96
N ASP A 405 -15.50 13.37 3.17
CA ASP A 405 -15.70 14.82 3.22
C ASP A 405 -16.42 15.22 4.51
N GLU A 406 -17.45 14.47 4.92
CA GLU A 406 -18.15 14.70 6.18
C GLU A 406 -17.22 14.58 7.38
N LEU A 407 -16.35 13.55 7.41
CA LEU A 407 -15.38 13.39 8.49
C LEU A 407 -14.43 14.59 8.59
N MET A 408 -13.99 15.14 7.45
CA MET A 408 -13.11 16.31 7.44
C MET A 408 -13.85 17.60 7.81
N ASP A 409 -15.16 17.69 7.60
CA ASP A 409 -15.98 18.83 8.03
C ASP A 409 -16.18 18.85 9.56
N ASP A 410 -16.21 17.67 10.19
CA ASP A 410 -16.39 17.49 11.63
C ASP A 410 -15.10 17.67 12.47
N MET A 411 -13.92 17.79 11.83
CA MET A 411 -12.61 17.99 12.46
C MET A 411 -12.22 19.45 12.57
#